data_AF-A0A3D2S9A1-F1
#
_entry.id   AF-A0A3D2S9A1-F1
#
_cell.length_a   1.000
_cell.length_b   1.000
_cell.length_c   1.000
_cell.angle_alpha   90.00
_cell.angle_beta   90.00
_cell.angle_gamma   90.00
#
_symmetry.space_group_name_H-M   'P 1'
#
loop_
_entity.id
_entity.type
_entity.pdbx_description
1 polymer ?
#
loop_
_entity_poly.entity_id
_entity_poly.type
_entity_poly.pdbx_seq_one_letter_code
_entity_poly.pdbx_strand_id
1 'polypeptide(L)'
;IGVVDLTAPSSSPSLTAAEAVTVEIENFGVNPQSGFTVAYQMDGGAVVTETFAGTINAGETGFHTFATTEDLSVDGDYVFTAWTALGTDEDLSNDTLITTVSNLLPITGTDGYYIYSNTYGGAEPWFTTSGAETMDAVYGPGEWNLDFFETVDPDELFSTSTCFIWLEGGDAMAVEMENFLNANMEAIENWVASGGHLFMNSAPNEDNGMDYGFGGVALFYPYFTNNAIPGDPSHPIFDGPFTPVGSFWSGFSFGHATVTGDADPIIVDEFDETRVVLAEKNWGAGSVMFGGMTPFAFHSPITEATNLRYNIVSYLAACTLADIDAGVATIIEPNDGCGLETATVIAK
;
A
#
# COMPACT_ATOMS: atom_id res chain seq x y z
N ILE A 1 11.65 -33.01 12.20
CA ILE A 1 10.29 -32.71 11.68
C ILE A 1 10.06 -31.29 12.11
N GLY A 2 9.75 -30.38 11.20
CA GLY A 2 9.73 -28.96 11.52
C GLY A 2 8.57 -28.21 10.88
N VAL A 3 8.12 -27.12 11.50
CA VAL A 3 7.21 -26.17 10.88
C VAL A 3 8.01 -25.27 9.94
N VAL A 4 7.59 -25.19 8.68
CA VAL A 4 8.27 -24.39 7.65
C VAL A 4 7.47 -23.17 7.23
N ASP A 5 6.15 -23.19 7.42
CA ASP A 5 5.29 -22.03 7.12
C ASP A 5 4.00 -22.00 7.97
N LEU A 6 3.40 -20.81 8.08
CA LEU A 6 2.03 -20.60 8.53
C LEU A 6 1.21 -20.15 7.31
N THR A 7 0.47 -21.07 6.71
CA THR A 7 -0.27 -20.80 5.47
C THR A 7 -1.64 -20.19 5.69
N ALA A 8 -2.16 -20.22 6.93
CA ALA A 8 -3.32 -19.46 7.35
C ALA A 8 -3.27 -19.19 8.87
N PRO A 9 -3.75 -18.03 9.35
CA PRO A 9 -4.18 -16.87 8.54
C PRO A 9 -2.99 -16.16 7.86
N SER A 10 -3.27 -15.45 6.77
CA SER A 10 -2.34 -14.50 6.15
C SER A 10 -2.72 -13.07 6.54
N SER A 11 -1.76 -12.15 6.64
CA SER A 11 -2.08 -10.74 6.84
C SER A 11 -3.04 -10.25 5.76
N SER A 12 -4.11 -9.59 6.18
CA SER A 12 -5.18 -9.13 5.29
C SER A 12 -5.98 -8.03 5.97
N PRO A 13 -6.58 -7.10 5.21
CA PRO A 13 -7.65 -6.31 5.77
C PRO A 13 -8.83 -7.21 6.19
N SER A 14 -9.51 -6.83 7.26
CA SER A 14 -10.76 -7.45 7.73
C SER A 14 -10.68 -8.93 8.10
N LEU A 15 -9.58 -9.36 8.74
CA LEU A 15 -9.57 -10.65 9.43
C LEU A 15 -10.71 -10.70 10.46
N THR A 16 -11.21 -11.91 10.69
CA THR A 16 -12.44 -12.14 11.43
C THR A 16 -12.17 -12.62 12.85
N ALA A 17 -13.24 -12.78 13.63
CA ALA A 17 -13.15 -13.34 14.97
C ALA A 17 -12.94 -14.87 14.98
N ALA A 18 -12.74 -15.50 13.82
CA ALA A 18 -12.61 -16.94 13.67
C ALA A 18 -11.71 -17.30 12.47
N GLU A 19 -10.42 -16.97 12.57
CA GLU A 19 -9.41 -17.37 11.58
C GLU A 19 -8.90 -18.79 11.81
N ALA A 20 -8.78 -19.55 10.73
CA ALA A 20 -8.24 -20.91 10.76
C ALA A 20 -6.71 -20.87 10.80
N VAL A 21 -6.12 -21.58 11.77
CA VAL A 21 -4.65 -21.71 11.88
C VAL A 21 -4.21 -22.97 11.13
N THR A 22 -3.41 -22.79 10.07
CA THR A 22 -2.84 -23.88 9.27
C THR A 22 -1.34 -23.70 9.13
N VAL A 23 -0.60 -24.76 9.45
CA VAL A 23 0.86 -24.79 9.32
C VAL A 23 1.29 -25.79 8.25
N GLU A 24 2.37 -25.47 7.53
CA GLU A 24 3.10 -26.41 6.70
C GLU A 24 4.25 -27.03 7.50
N ILE A 25 4.35 -28.36 7.46
CA ILE A 25 5.31 -29.15 8.22
C ILE A 25 6.15 -29.95 7.25
N GLU A 26 7.47 -29.94 7.41
CA GLU A 26 8.42 -30.73 6.62
C GLU A 26 9.04 -31.88 7.44
N ASN A 27 9.21 -33.03 6.78
CA ASN A 27 10.02 -34.13 7.30
C ASN A 27 11.44 -34.09 6.75
N PHE A 28 12.33 -33.41 7.48
CA PHE A 28 13.78 -33.38 7.20
C PHE A 28 14.51 -34.72 7.43
N GLY A 29 13.82 -35.73 7.98
CA GLY A 29 14.38 -37.04 8.26
C GLY A 29 14.38 -37.99 7.05
N VAL A 30 14.90 -39.20 7.25
CA VAL A 30 15.00 -40.25 6.21
C VAL A 30 13.91 -41.34 6.31
N ASN A 31 13.07 -41.28 7.35
CA ASN A 31 11.99 -42.23 7.59
C ASN A 31 10.64 -41.49 7.64
N PRO A 32 9.53 -42.12 7.21
CA PRO A 32 8.19 -41.55 7.38
C PRO A 32 7.86 -41.30 8.85
N GLN A 33 7.20 -40.17 9.15
CA GLN A 33 6.80 -39.79 10.50
C GLN A 33 5.30 -39.55 10.61
N SER A 34 4.71 -39.93 11.75
CA SER A 34 3.29 -39.79 12.04
C SER A 34 3.03 -39.76 13.55
N GLY A 35 1.86 -39.28 13.96
CA GLY A 35 1.42 -39.31 15.37
C GLY A 35 2.24 -38.41 16.31
N PHE A 36 3.08 -37.53 15.76
CA PHE A 36 3.78 -36.49 16.53
C PHE A 36 2.82 -35.35 16.88
N THR A 37 3.26 -34.51 17.82
CA THR A 37 2.48 -33.37 18.29
C THR A 37 2.81 -32.13 17.45
N VAL A 38 1.78 -31.33 17.14
CA VAL A 38 1.90 -30.00 16.55
C VAL A 38 1.26 -29.01 17.51
N ALA A 39 1.87 -27.86 17.70
CA ALA A 39 1.38 -26.85 18.60
C ALA A 39 1.57 -25.44 18.03
N TYR A 40 0.75 -24.50 18.49
CA TYR A 40 0.96 -23.08 18.26
C TYR A 40 0.55 -22.26 19.49
N GLN A 41 0.96 -20.99 19.46
CA GLN A 41 0.60 -19.97 20.44
C GLN A 41 0.52 -18.62 19.73
N MET A 42 -0.54 -17.85 19.99
CA MET A 42 -0.71 -16.46 19.55
C MET A 42 -0.39 -15.52 20.71
N ASP A 43 0.47 -14.51 20.50
CA ASP A 43 0.82 -13.43 21.43
C ASP A 43 1.24 -13.88 22.84
N GLY A 44 1.91 -15.03 22.94
CA GLY A 44 2.29 -15.61 24.24
C GLY A 44 1.10 -16.11 25.09
N GLY A 45 -0.07 -16.28 24.47
CA GLY A 45 -1.32 -16.74 25.07
C GLY A 45 -1.36 -18.23 25.44
N ALA A 46 -2.51 -18.89 25.30
CA ALA A 46 -2.62 -20.31 25.58
C ALA A 46 -1.95 -21.12 24.46
N VAL A 47 -1.23 -22.19 24.82
CA VAL A 47 -0.69 -23.14 23.83
C VAL A 47 -1.81 -24.06 23.37
N VAL A 48 -2.08 -24.07 22.06
CA VAL A 48 -2.97 -25.03 21.41
C VAL A 48 -2.12 -26.20 20.92
N THR A 49 -2.60 -27.43 21.13
CA THR A 49 -1.81 -28.63 20.85
C THR A 49 -2.69 -29.73 20.30
N GLU A 50 -2.29 -30.31 19.18
CA GLU A 50 -2.98 -31.39 18.51
C GLU A 50 -2.01 -32.50 18.07
N THR A 51 -2.55 -33.70 17.80
CA THR A 51 -1.76 -34.80 17.23
C THR A 51 -1.90 -34.80 15.72
N PHE A 52 -0.79 -34.83 15.00
CA PHE A 52 -0.79 -34.97 13.55
C PHE A 52 -1.30 -36.38 13.15
N ALA A 53 -2.47 -36.45 12.54
CA ALA A 53 -3.11 -37.71 12.16
C ALA A 53 -2.55 -38.33 10.86
N GLY A 54 -1.84 -37.55 10.04
CA GLY A 54 -1.28 -37.98 8.77
C GLY A 54 0.06 -38.71 8.89
N THR A 55 0.68 -38.97 7.74
CA THR A 55 2.08 -39.43 7.65
C THR A 55 2.79 -38.56 6.63
N ILE A 56 3.95 -38.02 7.01
CA ILE A 56 4.81 -37.25 6.10
C ILE A 56 6.01 -38.11 5.74
N ASN A 57 6.19 -38.45 4.46
CA ASN A 57 7.36 -39.23 4.04
C ASN A 57 8.62 -38.37 4.11
N ALA A 58 9.78 -39.02 4.05
CA ALA A 58 11.07 -38.34 4.07
C ALA A 58 11.18 -37.30 2.93
N GLY A 59 11.52 -36.06 3.27
CA GLY A 59 11.67 -34.94 2.34
C GLY A 59 10.36 -34.39 1.76
N GLU A 60 9.20 -34.83 2.26
CA GLU A 60 7.90 -34.28 1.87
C GLU A 60 7.38 -33.28 2.91
N THR A 61 6.41 -32.48 2.50
CA THR A 61 5.65 -31.58 3.37
C THR A 61 4.22 -32.07 3.58
N GLY A 62 3.59 -31.60 4.66
CA GLY A 62 2.18 -31.85 4.96
C GLY A 62 1.58 -30.69 5.73
N PHE A 63 0.28 -30.47 5.54
CA PHE A 63 -0.45 -29.40 6.23
C PHE A 63 -1.16 -29.91 7.47
N HIS A 64 -1.19 -29.08 8.51
CA HIS A 64 -2.01 -29.30 9.69
C HIS A 64 -2.86 -28.06 9.98
N THR A 65 -4.18 -28.21 9.87
CA THR A 65 -5.16 -27.20 10.28
C THR A 65 -5.71 -27.56 11.66
N PHE A 66 -5.55 -26.66 12.61
CA PHE A 66 -6.04 -26.84 13.98
C PHE A 66 -7.57 -26.72 14.02
N ALA A 67 -8.21 -27.42 14.96
CA ALA A 67 -9.64 -27.32 15.20
C ALA A 67 -10.02 -26.02 15.94
N THR A 68 -9.07 -25.40 16.63
CA THR A 68 -9.23 -24.11 17.30
C THR A 68 -8.97 -22.98 16.32
N THR A 69 -9.93 -22.06 16.20
CA THR A 69 -9.79 -20.79 15.47
C THR A 69 -9.37 -19.68 16.42
N GLU A 70 -8.67 -18.68 15.90
CA GLU A 70 -8.25 -17.49 16.67
C GLU A 70 -9.06 -16.25 16.25
N ASP A 71 -9.23 -15.32 17.19
CA ASP A 71 -9.91 -14.04 16.95
C ASP A 71 -8.86 -12.98 16.56
N LEU A 72 -8.80 -12.67 15.26
CA LEU A 72 -7.95 -11.63 14.69
C LEU A 72 -8.78 -10.43 14.23
N SER A 73 -10.00 -10.24 14.78
CA SER A 73 -10.91 -9.18 14.32
C SER A 73 -10.53 -7.77 14.76
N VAL A 74 -9.58 -7.65 15.68
CA VAL A 74 -9.09 -6.38 16.18
C VAL A 74 -7.93 -5.92 15.30
N ASP A 75 -7.83 -4.63 15.05
CA ASP A 75 -6.71 -4.05 14.31
C ASP A 75 -5.39 -4.31 15.05
N GLY A 76 -4.36 -4.74 14.29
CA GLY A 76 -3.01 -4.90 14.81
C GLY A 76 -2.31 -6.19 14.39
N ASP A 77 -1.12 -6.36 14.96
CA ASP A 77 -0.23 -7.49 14.71
C ASP A 77 -0.41 -8.61 15.74
N TYR A 78 -0.45 -9.84 15.22
CA TYR A 78 -0.57 -11.08 15.97
C TYR A 78 0.65 -11.96 15.74
N VAL A 79 1.42 -12.23 16.80
CA VAL A 79 2.63 -13.05 16.71
C VAL A 79 2.27 -14.51 16.93
N PHE A 80 2.42 -15.32 15.89
CA PHE A 80 2.26 -16.77 15.94
C PHE A 80 3.61 -17.44 16.13
N THR A 81 3.70 -18.26 17.18
CA THR A 81 4.79 -19.24 17.35
C THR A 81 4.21 -20.63 17.15
N ALA A 82 4.66 -21.35 16.12
CA ALA A 82 4.20 -22.71 15.81
C ALA A 82 5.36 -23.68 15.83
N TRP A 83 5.16 -24.89 16.35
CA TRP A 83 6.20 -25.89 16.41
C TRP A 83 5.69 -27.33 16.38
N THR A 84 6.59 -28.23 16.01
CA THR A 84 6.39 -29.68 16.14
C THR A 84 7.12 -30.23 17.35
N ALA A 85 6.60 -31.32 17.92
CA ALA A 85 7.23 -32.04 19.02
C ALA A 85 7.20 -33.55 18.73
N LEU A 86 8.35 -34.06 18.27
CA LEU A 86 8.62 -35.47 18.09
C LEU A 86 9.66 -35.91 19.12
N GLY A 87 9.30 -36.83 20.02
CA GLY A 87 10.20 -37.24 21.12
C GLY A 87 11.52 -37.91 20.69
N THR A 88 11.62 -38.32 19.43
CA THR A 88 12.81 -38.90 18.82
C THR A 88 13.44 -37.98 17.77
N ASP A 89 13.07 -36.70 17.74
CA ASP A 89 13.71 -35.75 16.83
C ASP A 89 15.17 -35.53 17.22
N GLU A 90 16.05 -35.59 16.23
CA GLU A 90 17.49 -35.46 16.42
C GLU A 90 17.96 -34.01 16.27
N ASP A 91 17.17 -33.17 15.58
CA ASP A 91 17.46 -31.77 15.35
C ASP A 91 16.27 -30.91 15.77
N LEU A 92 16.36 -30.30 16.96
CA LEU A 92 15.29 -29.44 17.48
C LEU A 92 15.37 -28.01 16.94
N SER A 93 16.40 -27.67 16.16
CA SER A 93 16.62 -26.29 15.68
C SER A 93 15.68 -25.89 14.54
N ASN A 94 15.05 -26.86 13.88
CA ASN A 94 14.07 -26.64 12.82
C ASN A 94 12.63 -26.90 13.26
N ASP A 95 12.38 -27.11 14.56
CA ASP A 95 11.05 -27.45 15.05
C ASP A 95 10.09 -26.26 15.05
N THR A 96 10.60 -25.03 15.19
CA THR A 96 9.81 -23.82 15.53
C THR A 96 9.88 -22.75 14.44
N LEU A 97 8.70 -22.23 14.07
CA LEU A 97 8.50 -21.04 13.25
C LEU A 97 7.89 -19.92 14.12
N ILE A 98 8.35 -18.69 13.92
CA ILE A 98 7.72 -17.47 14.45
C ILE A 98 7.37 -16.59 13.27
N THR A 99 6.12 -16.14 13.20
CA THR A 99 5.61 -15.26 12.14
C THR A 99 4.61 -14.26 12.71
N THR A 100 4.44 -13.13 12.02
CA THR A 100 3.46 -12.10 12.39
C THR A 100 2.36 -12.08 11.34
N VAL A 101 1.11 -12.08 11.80
CA VAL A 101 -0.09 -11.88 10.98
C VAL A 101 -0.72 -10.56 11.38
N SER A 102 -0.99 -9.69 10.43
CA SER A 102 -1.57 -8.38 10.68
C SER A 102 -3.02 -8.35 10.23
N ASN A 103 -3.93 -7.94 11.12
CA ASN A 103 -5.27 -7.53 10.72
C ASN A 103 -5.31 -6.02 10.58
N LEU A 104 -5.94 -5.57 9.51
CA LEU A 104 -6.17 -4.16 9.29
C LEU A 104 -7.66 -3.90 9.08
N LEU A 105 -8.27 -3.07 9.90
CA LEU A 105 -9.68 -2.74 9.73
C LEU A 105 -9.87 -1.83 8.51
N PRO A 106 -10.97 -1.99 7.74
CA PRO A 106 -11.26 -1.08 6.63
C PRO A 106 -11.29 0.37 7.11
N ILE A 107 -10.83 1.27 6.25
CA ILE A 107 -11.05 2.70 6.44
C ILE A 107 -12.56 2.98 6.51
N THR A 108 -12.98 3.70 7.54
CA THR A 108 -14.40 4.04 7.79
C THR A 108 -14.65 5.53 7.92
N GLY A 109 -13.62 6.32 8.21
CA GLY A 109 -13.74 7.76 8.28
C GLY A 109 -13.52 8.44 6.93
N THR A 110 -13.56 9.76 6.98
CA THR A 110 -13.50 10.64 5.81
C THR A 110 -12.43 11.70 5.95
N ASP A 111 -11.57 11.59 6.97
CA ASP A 111 -10.60 12.65 7.26
C ASP A 111 -9.58 12.74 6.11
N GLY A 112 -9.28 13.97 5.72
CA GLY A 112 -8.27 14.30 4.72
C GLY A 112 -7.16 15.11 5.36
N TYR A 113 -5.92 14.66 5.21
CA TYR A 113 -4.73 15.34 5.74
C TYR A 113 -3.87 15.91 4.62
N TYR A 114 -3.34 17.09 4.86
CA TYR A 114 -2.24 17.66 4.10
C TYR A 114 -1.06 17.87 5.04
N ILE A 115 0.06 17.21 4.76
CA ILE A 115 1.24 17.15 5.62
C ILE A 115 2.45 17.68 4.85
N TYR A 116 3.17 18.63 5.45
CA TYR A 116 4.47 19.11 4.97
C TYR A 116 5.36 19.52 6.15
N SER A 117 6.60 19.96 5.92
CA SER A 117 7.48 20.37 7.03
C SER A 117 7.16 21.76 7.58
N ASN A 118 7.04 21.89 8.90
CA ASN A 118 6.96 23.21 9.55
C ASN A 118 8.33 23.88 9.79
N THR A 119 9.43 23.18 9.51
CA THR A 119 10.78 23.72 9.70
C THR A 119 11.29 24.52 8.51
N TYR A 120 10.62 24.41 7.36
CA TYR A 120 10.89 25.19 6.15
C TYR A 120 10.81 26.71 6.36
N GLY A 121 10.04 27.17 7.35
CA GLY A 121 9.92 28.60 7.70
C GLY A 121 8.93 29.39 6.82
N GLY A 122 8.09 28.70 6.06
CA GLY A 122 7.05 29.25 5.19
C GLY A 122 5.74 28.45 5.27
N ALA A 123 4.70 28.91 4.57
CA ALA A 123 3.37 28.29 4.61
C ALA A 123 3.26 27.02 3.74
N GLU A 124 4.04 26.88 2.67
CA GLU A 124 4.06 25.74 1.72
C GLU A 124 5.34 25.80 0.85
N PRO A 125 5.68 24.75 0.08
CA PRO A 125 6.77 24.79 -0.91
C PRO A 125 6.73 26.06 -1.79
N TRP A 126 7.88 26.71 -1.97
CA TRP A 126 8.03 27.99 -2.69
C TRP A 126 7.15 29.14 -2.18
N PHE A 127 6.66 29.08 -0.94
CA PHE A 127 5.79 30.11 -0.35
C PHE A 127 4.52 30.37 -1.17
N THR A 128 4.01 29.32 -1.81
CA THR A 128 2.74 29.34 -2.53
C THR A 128 1.59 28.94 -1.61
N THR A 129 0.39 28.77 -2.18
CA THR A 129 -0.82 28.28 -1.49
C THR A 129 -1.49 27.17 -2.28
N SER A 130 -0.78 26.56 -3.24
CA SER A 130 -1.37 25.58 -4.16
C SER A 130 -1.89 24.33 -3.43
N GLY A 131 -1.24 23.91 -2.34
CA GLY A 131 -1.67 22.80 -1.51
C GLY A 131 -2.99 23.09 -0.80
N ALA A 132 -3.01 24.14 0.03
CA ALA A 132 -4.20 24.54 0.77
C ALA A 132 -5.37 24.92 -0.16
N GLU A 133 -5.12 25.61 -1.29
CA GLU A 133 -6.14 25.90 -2.30
C GLU A 133 -6.75 24.63 -2.90
N THR A 134 -5.94 23.58 -3.08
CA THR A 134 -6.43 22.28 -3.55
C THR A 134 -7.32 21.61 -2.51
N MET A 135 -6.87 21.57 -1.25
CA MET A 135 -7.64 20.97 -0.17
C MET A 135 -8.97 21.72 0.05
N ASP A 136 -8.95 23.05 0.05
CA ASP A 136 -10.15 23.89 0.15
C ASP A 136 -11.11 23.67 -1.03
N ALA A 137 -10.61 23.44 -2.24
CA ALA A 137 -11.44 23.20 -3.42
C ALA A 137 -12.13 21.82 -3.38
N VAL A 138 -11.46 20.80 -2.84
CA VAL A 138 -11.96 19.41 -2.81
C VAL A 138 -12.82 19.12 -1.57
N TYR A 139 -12.31 19.44 -0.39
CA TYR A 139 -12.97 19.15 0.90
C TYR A 139 -13.88 20.29 1.36
N GLY A 140 -13.52 21.53 1.00
CA GLY A 140 -14.14 22.73 1.54
C GLY A 140 -13.27 23.37 2.62
N PRO A 141 -13.30 24.72 2.76
CA PRO A 141 -12.49 25.40 3.75
C PRO A 141 -12.80 24.97 5.19
N GLY A 142 -11.79 24.44 5.88
CA GLY A 142 -11.91 23.97 7.27
C GLY A 142 -12.47 22.55 7.44
N GLU A 143 -12.66 21.80 6.35
CA GLU A 143 -13.15 20.41 6.34
C GLU A 143 -12.01 19.39 6.11
N TRP A 144 -10.76 19.81 6.30
CA TRP A 144 -9.55 19.01 6.17
C TRP A 144 -8.55 19.40 7.26
N ASN A 145 -7.57 18.53 7.51
CA ASN A 145 -6.58 18.68 8.57
C ASN A 145 -5.22 19.06 7.99
N LEU A 146 -4.59 20.05 8.61
CA LEU A 146 -3.19 20.42 8.38
C LEU A 146 -2.36 19.94 9.57
N ASP A 147 -1.32 19.17 9.31
CA ASP A 147 -0.29 18.84 10.29
C ASP A 147 1.08 18.78 9.61
N PHE A 148 2.12 18.38 10.34
CA PHE A 148 3.50 18.47 9.88
C PHE A 148 4.29 17.23 10.23
N PHE A 149 5.28 16.90 9.41
CA PHE A 149 6.17 15.75 9.64
C PHE A 149 6.80 15.75 11.05
N GLU A 150 7.03 16.94 11.62
CA GLU A 150 7.65 17.10 12.93
C GLU A 150 6.70 16.97 14.13
N THR A 151 5.38 17.03 13.91
CA THR A 151 4.39 17.12 14.99
C THR A 151 3.26 16.11 14.91
N VAL A 152 2.98 15.57 13.73
CA VAL A 152 1.89 14.62 13.53
C VAL A 152 2.12 13.34 14.33
N ASP A 153 1.06 12.81 14.92
CA ASP A 153 1.07 11.49 15.56
C ASP A 153 0.79 10.41 14.50
N PRO A 154 1.75 9.53 14.16
CA PRO A 154 1.55 8.50 13.15
C PRO A 154 0.37 7.56 13.47
N ASP A 155 0.11 7.27 14.74
CA ASP A 155 -0.98 6.35 15.12
C ASP A 155 -2.36 6.99 14.88
N GLU A 156 -2.48 8.32 15.01
CA GLU A 156 -3.70 9.05 14.68
C GLU A 156 -3.85 9.22 13.16
N LEU A 157 -2.74 9.57 12.49
CA LEU A 157 -2.71 9.82 11.05
C LEU A 157 -3.08 8.56 10.26
N PHE A 158 -2.49 7.42 10.59
CA PHE A 158 -2.69 6.14 9.89
C PHE A 158 -3.81 5.29 10.51
N SER A 159 -4.82 5.95 11.05
CA SER A 159 -5.98 5.29 11.64
C SER A 159 -7.11 5.04 10.64
N THR A 160 -8.10 4.23 11.05
CA THR A 160 -9.30 3.96 10.25
C THR A 160 -10.22 5.18 10.05
N SER A 161 -10.00 6.30 10.74
CA SER A 161 -10.75 7.54 10.49
C SER A 161 -10.19 8.34 9.31
N THR A 162 -8.92 8.12 8.98
CA THR A 162 -8.23 8.83 7.90
C THR A 162 -8.45 8.12 6.57
N CYS A 163 -9.11 8.83 5.66
CA CYS A 163 -9.29 8.38 4.28
C CYS A 163 -8.10 8.79 3.42
N PHE A 164 -7.78 10.08 3.42
CA PHE A 164 -6.83 10.64 2.48
C PHE A 164 -5.67 11.30 3.19
N ILE A 165 -4.46 11.06 2.68
CA ILE A 165 -3.25 11.73 3.16
C ILE A 165 -2.49 12.25 1.95
N TRP A 166 -2.14 13.54 1.95
CA TRP A 166 -1.16 14.12 1.05
C TRP A 166 0.12 14.44 1.83
N LEU A 167 1.21 13.73 1.51
CA LEU A 167 2.56 14.04 1.98
C LEU A 167 3.28 14.90 0.92
N GLU A 168 3.70 16.11 1.30
CA GLU A 168 4.36 17.06 0.41
C GLU A 168 5.78 17.39 0.87
N GLY A 169 6.75 17.03 0.03
CA GLY A 169 8.18 17.23 0.27
C GLY A 169 8.86 18.14 -0.73
N GLY A 170 8.15 19.09 -1.35
CA GLY A 170 8.69 19.98 -2.37
C GLY A 170 9.59 21.09 -1.83
N ASP A 171 10.38 21.66 -2.74
CA ASP A 171 11.40 22.68 -2.46
C ASP A 171 12.47 22.16 -1.48
N ALA A 172 12.55 22.72 -0.26
CA ALA A 172 13.53 22.33 0.77
C ALA A 172 12.84 21.58 1.93
N MET A 173 12.02 20.58 1.59
CA MET A 173 11.30 19.73 2.54
C MET A 173 11.45 18.22 2.21
N ALA A 174 12.31 17.88 1.26
CA ALA A 174 12.44 16.52 0.76
C ALA A 174 13.12 15.63 1.80
N VAL A 175 14.09 16.18 2.53
CA VAL A 175 14.80 15.46 3.60
C VAL A 175 13.86 15.13 4.76
N GLU A 176 12.99 16.06 5.14
CA GLU A 176 12.00 15.84 6.20
C GLU A 176 10.97 14.78 5.80
N MET A 177 10.47 14.84 4.57
CA MET A 177 9.57 13.80 4.03
C MET A 177 10.27 12.44 3.99
N GLU A 178 11.51 12.36 3.49
CA GLU A 178 12.26 11.10 3.42
C GLU A 178 12.48 10.50 4.82
N ASN A 179 12.82 11.31 5.82
CA ASN A 179 12.96 10.85 7.21
C ASN A 179 11.63 10.32 7.77
N PHE A 180 10.52 10.99 7.46
CA PHE A 180 9.18 10.55 7.87
C PHE A 180 8.79 9.22 7.22
N LEU A 181 9.07 9.04 5.92
CA LEU A 181 8.84 7.79 5.20
C LEU A 181 9.67 6.65 5.78
N ASN A 182 10.98 6.87 5.98
CA ASN A 182 11.89 5.87 6.56
C ASN A 182 11.47 5.40 7.95
N ALA A 183 10.84 6.27 8.74
CA ALA A 183 10.37 5.94 10.08
C ALA A 183 9.02 5.21 10.10
N ASN A 184 8.17 5.40 9.09
CA ASN A 184 6.76 5.00 9.13
C ASN A 184 6.29 4.15 7.94
N MET A 185 7.17 3.70 7.04
CA MET A 185 6.78 3.03 5.80
C MET A 185 5.87 1.82 6.01
N GLU A 186 6.15 1.01 7.03
CA GLU A 186 5.31 -0.16 7.36
C GLU A 186 3.88 0.25 7.73
N ALA A 187 3.73 1.28 8.58
CA ALA A 187 2.41 1.81 8.94
C ALA A 187 1.69 2.44 7.74
N ILE A 188 2.43 3.16 6.87
CA ILE A 188 1.90 3.77 5.65
C ILE A 188 1.37 2.69 4.70
N GLU A 189 2.18 1.69 4.38
CA GLU A 189 1.81 0.59 3.47
C GLU A 189 0.62 -0.20 4.03
N ASN A 190 0.60 -0.46 5.34
CA ASN A 190 -0.52 -1.13 6.00
C ASN A 190 -1.80 -0.29 5.92
N TRP A 191 -1.73 1.00 6.24
CA TRP A 191 -2.89 1.89 6.17
C TRP A 191 -3.47 1.99 4.75
N VAL A 192 -2.62 2.11 3.72
CA VAL A 192 -3.08 2.07 2.33
C VAL A 192 -3.69 0.69 2.01
N ALA A 193 -3.06 -0.41 2.44
CA ALA A 193 -3.60 -1.75 2.22
C ALA A 193 -5.00 -1.95 2.81
N SER A 194 -5.35 -1.15 3.83
CA SER A 194 -6.64 -1.10 4.51
C SER A 194 -7.73 -0.32 3.78
N GLY A 195 -7.38 0.36 2.67
CA GLY A 195 -8.27 1.25 1.93
C GLY A 195 -7.92 2.74 2.02
N GLY A 196 -6.81 3.10 2.68
CA GLY A 196 -6.33 4.47 2.72
C GLY A 196 -5.85 4.93 1.34
N HIS A 197 -6.07 6.20 1.00
CA HIS A 197 -5.65 6.79 -0.27
C HIS A 197 -4.52 7.81 -0.05
N LEU A 198 -3.37 7.55 -0.66
CA LEU A 198 -2.15 8.32 -0.41
C LEU A 198 -1.76 9.14 -1.64
N PHE A 199 -1.45 10.41 -1.44
CA PHE A 199 -0.72 11.21 -2.41
C PHE A 199 0.66 11.58 -1.86
N MET A 200 1.72 11.01 -2.43
CA MET A 200 3.09 11.43 -2.15
C MET A 200 3.59 12.27 -3.31
N ASN A 201 3.79 13.56 -3.06
CA ASN A 201 4.37 14.46 -4.05
C ASN A 201 5.60 15.12 -3.46
N SER A 202 6.67 15.16 -4.23
CA SER A 202 7.84 15.93 -3.87
C SER A 202 8.48 16.42 -5.15
N ALA A 203 8.58 17.74 -5.29
CA ALA A 203 9.42 18.38 -6.28
C ALA A 203 10.64 18.96 -5.55
N PRO A 204 11.73 18.21 -5.34
CA PRO A 204 12.82 18.68 -4.50
C PRO A 204 13.62 19.83 -5.13
N ASN A 205 14.25 20.64 -4.29
CA ASN A 205 15.42 21.47 -4.61
C ASN A 205 16.64 21.06 -3.77
N GLU A 206 16.57 19.88 -3.17
CA GLU A 206 17.59 19.29 -2.33
C GLU A 206 17.62 17.77 -2.51
N ASP A 207 18.63 17.14 -1.92
CA ASP A 207 18.89 15.71 -1.96
C ASP A 207 19.06 15.10 -3.36
N ASN A 208 18.80 13.79 -3.51
CA ASN A 208 19.00 12.98 -4.72
C ASN A 208 17.78 12.11 -5.09
N GLY A 209 16.66 12.30 -4.41
CA GLY A 209 15.48 11.46 -4.52
C GLY A 209 15.05 10.94 -3.16
N MET A 210 14.15 9.97 -3.14
CA MET A 210 13.75 9.26 -1.93
C MET A 210 13.11 7.92 -2.29
N ASP A 211 13.21 6.95 -1.39
CA ASP A 211 12.46 5.70 -1.48
C ASP A 211 10.99 5.96 -1.12
N TYR A 212 10.07 5.59 -2.00
CA TYR A 212 8.63 5.71 -1.74
C TYR A 212 8.03 4.41 -1.21
N GLY A 213 8.77 3.29 -1.17
CA GLY A 213 8.24 1.99 -0.73
C GLY A 213 7.38 1.32 -1.80
N PHE A 214 6.27 0.70 -1.40
CA PHE A 214 5.26 0.04 -2.24
C PHE A 214 5.84 -0.96 -3.24
N GLY A 215 6.79 -1.78 -2.77
CA GLY A 215 7.45 -2.78 -3.60
C GLY A 215 8.54 -2.21 -4.53
N GLY A 216 9.18 -1.11 -4.14
CA GLY A 216 10.36 -0.56 -4.82
C GLY A 216 10.07 0.62 -5.75
N VAL A 217 9.00 1.37 -5.49
CA VAL A 217 8.74 2.67 -6.11
C VAL A 217 9.65 3.70 -5.47
N ALA A 218 10.26 4.57 -6.28
CA ALA A 218 11.16 5.60 -5.79
C ALA A 218 11.05 6.88 -6.59
N LEU A 219 11.35 8.00 -5.94
CA LEU A 219 11.54 9.30 -6.59
C LEU A 219 12.99 9.46 -7.05
N PHE A 220 13.18 9.77 -8.33
CA PHE A 220 14.47 10.11 -8.90
C PHE A 220 14.60 11.62 -9.06
N TYR A 221 15.60 12.22 -8.40
CA TYR A 221 15.97 13.63 -8.50
C TYR A 221 17.49 13.78 -8.76
N PRO A 222 17.94 14.75 -9.59
CA PRO A 222 17.15 15.74 -10.31
C PRO A 222 16.73 15.30 -11.72
N TYR A 223 15.49 15.58 -12.09
CA TYR A 223 15.02 15.59 -13.48
C TYR A 223 13.93 16.64 -13.68
N PHE A 224 14.20 17.65 -14.52
CA PHE A 224 13.29 18.77 -14.71
C PHE A 224 12.43 18.59 -15.97
N THR A 225 11.16 18.22 -15.76
CA THR A 225 10.17 18.17 -16.85
C THR A 225 9.65 19.57 -17.13
N ASN A 226 9.75 20.03 -18.38
CA ASN A 226 9.19 21.32 -18.80
C ASN A 226 7.80 21.17 -19.40
N ASN A 227 7.59 20.12 -20.19
CA ASN A 227 6.35 19.86 -20.90
C ASN A 227 5.84 18.48 -20.49
N ALA A 228 4.62 18.43 -20.00
CA ALA A 228 3.98 17.22 -19.52
C ALA A 228 2.73 16.90 -20.34
N ILE A 229 2.53 15.62 -20.61
CA ILE A 229 1.37 15.06 -21.33
C ILE A 229 0.80 13.88 -20.54
N PRO A 230 -0.46 13.48 -20.79
CA PRO A 230 -1.02 12.27 -20.21
C PRO A 230 -0.21 11.03 -20.64
N GLY A 231 0.27 10.26 -19.68
CA GLY A 231 0.81 8.91 -19.89
C GLY A 231 -0.31 7.88 -20.06
N ASP A 232 -1.40 8.05 -19.32
CA ASP A 232 -2.68 7.35 -19.52
C ASP A 232 -3.80 8.37 -19.80
N PRO A 233 -4.09 8.69 -21.07
CA PRO A 233 -5.16 9.63 -21.43
C PRO A 233 -6.57 9.22 -20.98
N SER A 234 -6.78 7.97 -20.55
CA SER A 234 -8.09 7.48 -20.07
C SER A 234 -8.27 7.60 -18.56
N HIS A 235 -7.22 8.04 -17.84
CA HIS A 235 -7.28 8.17 -16.39
C HIS A 235 -8.33 9.22 -15.96
N PRO A 236 -9.20 8.93 -14.96
CA PRO A 236 -10.32 9.80 -14.58
C PRO A 236 -9.96 11.25 -14.21
N ILE A 237 -8.73 11.49 -13.74
CA ILE A 237 -8.25 12.84 -13.37
C ILE A 237 -8.29 13.83 -14.54
N PHE A 238 -8.29 13.33 -15.78
CA PHE A 238 -8.35 14.18 -16.98
C PHE A 238 -9.78 14.53 -17.39
N ASP A 239 -10.78 13.81 -16.88
CA ASP A 239 -12.19 14.00 -17.21
C ASP A 239 -12.92 14.95 -16.25
N GLY A 240 -12.51 15.02 -14.99
CA GLY A 240 -13.12 15.88 -13.99
C GLY A 240 -12.88 15.41 -12.55
N PRO A 241 -13.60 15.97 -11.57
CA PRO A 241 -14.78 16.83 -11.71
C PRO A 241 -14.51 18.29 -12.12
N PHE A 242 -13.28 18.79 -11.97
CA PHE A 242 -12.90 20.15 -12.31
C PHE A 242 -12.47 20.23 -13.78
N THR A 243 -13.05 21.16 -14.54
CA THR A 243 -12.79 21.33 -15.98
C THR A 243 -12.65 22.82 -16.35
N PRO A 244 -11.89 23.15 -17.40
CA PRO A 244 -11.13 22.26 -18.30
C PRO A 244 -9.82 21.74 -17.66
N VAL A 245 -9.36 20.56 -18.07
CA VAL A 245 -8.09 19.95 -17.61
C VAL A 245 -7.00 20.03 -18.68
N GLY A 246 -7.37 19.94 -19.96
CA GLY A 246 -6.42 19.94 -21.06
C GLY A 246 -5.72 18.59 -21.26
N SER A 247 -4.82 18.53 -22.24
CA SER A 247 -4.03 17.33 -22.57
C SER A 247 -2.53 17.64 -22.72
N PHE A 248 -2.12 18.80 -22.21
CA PHE A 248 -0.77 19.32 -22.28
C PHE A 248 -0.61 20.39 -21.21
N TRP A 249 0.45 20.28 -20.43
CA TRP A 249 0.83 21.26 -19.42
C TRP A 249 2.30 21.60 -19.59
N SER A 250 2.65 22.83 -19.26
CA SER A 250 4.02 23.33 -19.34
C SER A 250 4.38 24.10 -18.08
N GLY A 251 5.67 24.22 -17.82
CA GLY A 251 6.23 25.07 -16.78
C GLY A 251 7.72 25.23 -17.01
N PHE A 252 8.34 26.27 -16.45
CA PHE A 252 9.81 26.38 -16.46
C PHE A 252 10.48 25.24 -15.68
N SER A 253 9.70 24.49 -14.89
CA SER A 253 9.92 23.12 -14.42
C SER A 253 8.58 22.61 -13.87
N PHE A 254 7.75 22.00 -14.72
CA PHE A 254 6.48 21.37 -14.33
C PHE A 254 6.70 20.29 -13.25
N GLY A 255 7.79 19.53 -13.38
CA GLY A 255 8.28 18.63 -12.34
C GLY A 255 9.76 18.84 -12.09
N HIS A 256 10.22 18.55 -10.87
CA HIS A 256 11.64 18.56 -10.49
C HIS A 256 12.24 17.15 -10.37
N ALA A 257 11.38 16.14 -10.35
CA ALA A 257 11.76 14.75 -10.20
C ALA A 257 10.83 13.85 -11.03
N THR A 258 11.23 12.59 -11.17
CA THR A 258 10.44 11.57 -11.86
C THR A 258 10.32 10.31 -11.02
N VAL A 259 9.18 9.64 -11.09
CA VAL A 259 8.92 8.36 -10.43
C VAL A 259 9.58 7.22 -11.22
N THR A 260 10.11 6.25 -10.48
CA THR A 260 10.70 5.02 -11.00
C THR A 260 10.17 3.82 -10.22
N GLY A 261 10.28 2.63 -10.79
CA GLY A 261 9.80 1.39 -10.16
C GLY A 261 8.50 0.88 -10.77
N ASP A 262 7.82 0.01 -10.05
CA ASP A 262 6.60 -0.66 -10.46
C ASP A 262 5.36 0.17 -10.07
N ALA A 263 5.03 1.17 -10.91
CA ALA A 263 3.83 2.00 -10.79
C ALA A 263 3.37 2.42 -12.20
N ASP A 264 2.06 2.57 -12.38
CA ASP A 264 1.45 2.90 -13.67
C ASP A 264 1.64 4.39 -13.99
N PRO A 265 2.22 4.75 -15.15
CA PRO A 265 2.52 6.14 -15.49
C PRO A 265 1.26 6.92 -15.89
N ILE A 266 0.93 7.97 -15.14
CA ILE A 266 -0.27 8.80 -15.37
C ILE A 266 0.08 10.10 -16.10
N ILE A 267 1.19 10.75 -15.74
CA ILE A 267 1.70 11.95 -16.42
C ILE A 267 3.17 11.72 -16.72
N VAL A 268 3.61 12.03 -17.94
CA VAL A 268 4.98 11.83 -18.41
C VAL A 268 5.53 13.08 -19.08
N ASP A 269 6.85 13.16 -19.22
CA ASP A 269 7.52 14.17 -20.03
C ASP A 269 7.20 13.99 -21.52
N GLU A 270 6.84 15.07 -22.21
CA GLU A 270 6.51 15.07 -23.65
C GLU A 270 7.66 14.55 -24.53
N PHE A 271 8.92 14.79 -24.12
CA PHE A 271 10.09 14.46 -24.93
C PHE A 271 10.77 13.16 -24.52
N ASP A 272 10.37 12.57 -23.39
CA ASP A 272 10.85 11.28 -22.90
C ASP A 272 9.76 10.62 -22.04
N GLU A 273 8.88 9.84 -22.65
CA GLU A 273 7.76 9.18 -21.97
C GLU A 273 8.23 8.18 -20.87
N THR A 274 9.52 7.82 -20.83
CA THR A 274 10.08 7.01 -19.73
C THR A 274 10.27 7.82 -18.44
N ARG A 275 10.12 9.15 -18.51
CA ARG A 275 10.24 10.09 -17.42
C ARG A 275 8.86 10.40 -16.88
N VAL A 276 8.46 9.57 -15.92
CA VAL A 276 7.15 9.61 -15.29
C VAL A 276 7.13 10.71 -14.23
N VAL A 277 6.25 11.69 -14.38
CA VAL A 277 6.10 12.81 -13.45
C VAL A 277 5.07 12.51 -12.36
N LEU A 278 4.03 11.76 -12.72
CA LEU A 278 3.01 11.24 -11.80
C LEU A 278 2.74 9.78 -12.15
N ALA A 279 2.76 8.90 -11.16
CA ALA A 279 2.41 7.49 -11.29
C ALA A 279 1.35 7.10 -10.25
N GLU A 280 0.60 6.04 -10.51
CA GLU A 280 -0.36 5.43 -9.57
C GLU A 280 0.02 3.97 -9.29
N LYS A 281 -0.28 3.48 -8.10
CA LYS A 281 -0.24 2.05 -7.77
C LYS A 281 -1.36 1.69 -6.81
N ASN A 282 -2.07 0.60 -7.09
CA ASN A 282 -2.97 -0.02 -6.13
C ASN A 282 -2.16 -0.80 -5.09
N TRP A 283 -2.56 -0.73 -3.83
CA TRP A 283 -1.93 -1.45 -2.74
C TRP A 283 -2.96 -1.92 -1.72
N GLY A 284 -3.13 -3.24 -1.61
CA GLY A 284 -4.27 -3.82 -0.90
C GLY A 284 -5.60 -3.27 -1.43
N ALA A 285 -6.42 -2.71 -0.54
CA ALA A 285 -7.71 -2.12 -0.88
C ALA A 285 -7.65 -0.61 -1.21
N GLY A 286 -6.49 0.03 -1.06
CA GLY A 286 -6.29 1.46 -1.32
C GLY A 286 -5.49 1.75 -2.59
N SER A 287 -5.25 3.04 -2.82
CA SER A 287 -4.47 3.54 -3.96
C SER A 287 -3.45 4.59 -3.52
N VAL A 288 -2.32 4.63 -4.21
CA VAL A 288 -1.25 5.60 -3.99
C VAL A 288 -0.90 6.29 -5.31
N MET A 289 -0.78 7.62 -5.27
CA MET A 289 -0.13 8.36 -6.33
C MET A 289 1.21 8.93 -5.88
N PHE A 290 2.19 8.85 -6.76
CA PHE A 290 3.57 9.28 -6.55
C PHE A 290 3.88 10.39 -7.55
N GLY A 291 4.38 11.53 -7.08
CA GLY A 291 4.53 12.73 -7.89
C GLY A 291 5.88 13.43 -7.71
N GLY A 292 6.34 14.02 -8.81
CA GLY A 292 7.49 14.92 -8.89
C GLY A 292 7.12 16.37 -9.19
N MET A 293 5.83 16.73 -9.07
CA MET A 293 5.23 17.94 -9.66
C MET A 293 5.41 19.16 -8.76
N THR A 294 5.79 20.30 -9.35
CA THR A 294 5.81 21.60 -8.66
C THR A 294 4.40 22.14 -8.42
N PRO A 295 4.23 23.18 -7.57
CA PRO A 295 2.95 23.87 -7.41
C PRO A 295 2.38 24.35 -8.75
N PHE A 296 1.06 24.24 -8.92
CA PHE A 296 0.40 24.64 -10.17
C PHE A 296 0.56 26.15 -10.47
N ALA A 297 0.90 26.96 -9.46
CA ALA A 297 1.22 28.39 -9.62
C ALA A 297 2.35 28.65 -10.65
N PHE A 298 3.16 27.64 -10.96
CA PHE A 298 4.24 27.72 -11.95
C PHE A 298 3.91 27.06 -13.29
N HIS A 299 2.68 26.60 -13.46
CA HIS A 299 2.25 25.82 -14.62
C HIS A 299 1.40 26.66 -15.58
N SER A 300 1.33 26.20 -16.83
CA SER A 300 0.55 26.81 -17.90
C SER A 300 -0.05 25.73 -18.80
N PRO A 301 -1.31 25.88 -19.25
CA PRO A 301 -2.25 26.95 -18.87
C PRO A 301 -2.68 26.83 -17.40
N ILE A 302 -2.79 27.98 -16.71
CA ILE A 302 -2.96 27.99 -15.26
C ILE A 302 -4.27 27.32 -14.81
N THR A 303 -5.40 27.59 -15.49
CA THR A 303 -6.71 27.03 -15.13
C THR A 303 -6.71 25.51 -15.25
N GLU A 304 -6.20 25.00 -16.37
CA GLU A 304 -6.06 23.58 -16.69
C GLU A 304 -5.15 22.86 -15.69
N ALA A 305 -4.01 23.45 -15.33
CA ALA A 305 -3.09 22.88 -14.35
C ALA A 305 -3.65 22.91 -12.92
N THR A 306 -4.36 23.97 -12.54
CA THR A 306 -5.08 24.04 -11.25
C THR A 306 -6.14 22.94 -11.17
N ASN A 307 -6.99 22.82 -12.19
CA ASN A 307 -8.02 21.79 -12.24
C ASN A 307 -7.44 20.37 -12.23
N LEU A 308 -6.30 20.14 -12.91
CA LEU A 308 -5.60 18.87 -12.85
C LEU A 308 -5.19 18.51 -11.41
N ARG A 309 -4.58 19.45 -10.66
CA ARG A 309 -4.20 19.20 -9.26
C ARG A 309 -5.44 18.92 -8.40
N TYR A 310 -6.52 19.65 -8.61
CA TYR A 310 -7.78 19.44 -7.89
C TYR A 310 -8.39 18.06 -8.20
N ASN A 311 -8.29 17.60 -9.45
CA ASN A 311 -8.78 16.28 -9.84
C ASN A 311 -7.93 15.15 -9.25
N ILE A 312 -6.60 15.30 -9.16
CA ILE A 312 -5.73 14.32 -8.50
C ILE A 312 -6.19 14.09 -7.05
N VAL A 313 -6.35 15.18 -6.28
CA VAL A 313 -6.80 15.08 -4.90
C VAL A 313 -8.25 14.62 -4.82
N SER A 314 -9.14 15.10 -5.69
CA SER A 314 -10.55 14.67 -5.72
C SER A 314 -10.72 13.19 -6.05
N TYR A 315 -9.84 12.63 -6.88
CA TYR A 315 -9.85 11.22 -7.24
C TYR A 315 -9.47 10.35 -6.04
N LEU A 316 -8.45 10.77 -5.27
CA LEU A 316 -8.02 10.08 -4.05
C LEU A 316 -8.91 10.37 -2.83
N ALA A 317 -9.66 11.47 -2.81
CA ALA A 317 -10.46 11.89 -1.66
C ALA A 317 -11.64 10.95 -1.32
N ALA A 318 -11.95 9.97 -2.17
CA ALA A 318 -13.08 9.05 -1.99
C ALA A 318 -12.61 7.64 -1.63
N CYS A 319 -12.37 7.38 -0.34
CA CYS A 319 -12.01 6.04 0.16
C CYS A 319 -13.21 5.15 0.45
N THR A 320 -14.39 5.52 -0.04
CA THR A 320 -15.49 4.56 -0.07
C THR A 320 -15.06 3.47 -1.02
N LEU A 321 -14.63 2.33 -0.46
CA LEU A 321 -14.64 1.05 -1.15
C LEU A 321 -15.99 1.01 -1.86
N ALA A 322 -15.99 0.88 -3.19
CA ALA A 322 -17.23 0.52 -3.84
C ALA A 322 -17.66 -0.76 -3.14
N ASP A 323 -18.73 -0.71 -2.35
CA ASP A 323 -19.29 -1.85 -1.59
C ASP A 323 -19.62 -3.07 -2.49
N ILE A 324 -19.35 -2.96 -3.80
CA ILE A 324 -19.56 -3.94 -4.84
C ILE A 324 -18.47 -3.77 -5.94
N ASP A 325 -17.19 -4.00 -5.63
CA ASP A 325 -16.26 -4.46 -6.66
C ASP A 325 -15.94 -5.95 -6.45
N ALA A 326 -16.79 -6.77 -7.05
CA ALA A 326 -16.60 -8.21 -7.13
C ALA A 326 -16.22 -8.57 -8.57
N GLY A 327 -14.91 -8.62 -8.84
CA GLY A 327 -14.35 -9.15 -10.07
C GLY A 327 -14.24 -10.68 -10.04
N VAL A 328 -14.51 -11.34 -11.17
CA VAL A 328 -14.20 -12.76 -11.32
C VAL A 328 -12.69 -12.89 -11.60
N ALA A 329 -11.90 -13.21 -10.56
CA ALA A 329 -10.45 -13.29 -10.66
C ALA A 329 -9.98 -14.46 -11.55
N THR A 330 -10.59 -15.64 -11.40
CA THR A 330 -10.28 -16.83 -12.20
C THR A 330 -11.49 -17.78 -12.30
N ILE A 331 -11.55 -18.59 -13.36
CA ILE A 331 -12.51 -19.70 -13.47
C ILE A 331 -11.79 -20.96 -12.97
N ILE A 332 -12.23 -21.51 -11.83
CA ILE A 332 -11.60 -22.67 -11.19
C ILE A 332 -12.05 -23.99 -11.84
N GLU A 333 -13.25 -24.02 -12.44
CA GLU A 333 -13.79 -25.19 -13.15
C GLU A 333 -14.81 -24.75 -14.24
N PRO A 334 -14.95 -25.51 -15.36
CA PRO A 334 -14.29 -26.79 -15.63
C PRO A 334 -12.86 -26.62 -16.15
N ASN A 335 -11.93 -27.42 -15.62
CA ASN A 335 -10.61 -27.60 -16.23
C ASN A 335 -10.74 -28.14 -17.66
N ASP A 336 -9.95 -27.60 -18.60
CA ASP A 336 -10.04 -27.87 -20.04
C ASP A 336 -10.17 -29.36 -20.37
N GLY A 337 -11.38 -29.74 -20.81
CA GLY A 337 -11.70 -31.07 -21.33
C GLY A 337 -11.82 -31.05 -22.85
N CYS A 338 -11.50 -32.17 -23.50
CA CYS A 338 -11.62 -32.30 -24.96
C CYS A 338 -13.08 -32.03 -25.41
N GLY A 339 -13.31 -30.88 -26.05
CA GLY A 339 -14.62 -30.43 -26.52
C GLY A 339 -15.20 -29.19 -25.83
N LEU A 340 -14.46 -28.49 -24.96
CA LEU A 340 -14.88 -27.21 -24.36
C LEU A 340 -14.22 -26.01 -25.08
N GLU A 341 -14.98 -24.93 -25.28
CA GLU A 341 -14.49 -23.65 -25.79
C GLU A 341 -13.81 -22.84 -24.67
N THR A 342 -12.81 -22.03 -25.01
CA THR A 342 -12.10 -21.16 -24.06
C THR A 342 -13.06 -20.15 -23.44
N ALA A 343 -13.16 -20.15 -22.10
CA ALA A 343 -13.88 -19.13 -21.37
C ALA A 343 -12.97 -17.90 -21.17
N THR A 344 -13.45 -16.72 -21.56
CA THR A 344 -12.73 -15.45 -21.36
C THR A 344 -13.47 -14.66 -20.30
N VAL A 345 -12.75 -14.19 -19.27
CA VAL A 345 -13.27 -13.18 -18.35
C VAL A 345 -13.32 -11.85 -19.10
N ILE A 346 -14.51 -11.26 -19.21
CA ILE A 346 -14.72 -9.98 -19.89
C ILE A 346 -15.04 -8.94 -18.81
N ALA A 347 -14.16 -7.95 -18.65
CA ALA A 347 -14.42 -6.76 -17.84
C ALA A 347 -15.61 -5.99 -18.42
N LYS A 348 -16.47 -5.43 -17.57
CA LYS A 348 -17.72 -4.79 -18.00
C LYS A 348 -17.67 -3.29 -17.83
#